data_AF-A0A382SE81-F1
#
_entry.id   AF-A0A382SE81-F1
#
_cell.length_a   1.000
_cell.length_b   1.000
_cell.length_c   1.000
_cell.angle_alpha   90.00
_cell.angle_beta   90.00
_cell.angle_gamma   90.00
#
_symmetry.space_group_name_H-M   'P 1'
#
loop_
_entity.id
_entity.type
_entity.pdbx_description
1 polymer ?
#
loop_
_entity_poly.entity_id
_entity_poly.type
_entity_poly.pdbx_seq_one_letter_code
_entity_poly.pdbx_strand_id
1 'polypeptide(L)'
;VNMSEPMPPEEMAKYWSDFINGHIPNFDLSPFEQIDNYVKECWEAIVETAIWAEKNLPRVLDEVRPDLVCVDNVILFPAIKRYARDQGKPWVRIISCSENEIPDPDIPPHLSGCGESDQNCFRKYEQCFLDVIGPIHKRFNQFLAATGEDPYPIGQFFEASPYMNLLLYPEPVKFKRHQPLDPNQFQYLEGCVREDASYEIPVFGSNNDRPLLYVSFGSLGSGDTKLLQRLMMAVANLPVRALFNLGDYEDQYAATEIPSNVHVAAWYPQPSVIAQADAVIHHGGNNSFNECLYFGKPALIMPYVWDGHDNA
;
A
#
# COMPACT_ATOMS: atom_id res chain seq x y z
N VAL A 1 10.12 9.62 15.80
CA VAL A 1 11.30 9.79 14.91
C VAL A 1 10.86 10.72 13.81
N ASN A 2 11.57 11.83 13.58
CA ASN A 2 11.18 12.73 12.49
C ASN A 2 11.60 12.11 11.17
N MET A 3 10.68 12.04 10.21
CA MET A 3 10.94 11.47 8.87
C MET A 3 11.06 12.56 7.79
N SER A 4 10.88 13.83 8.14
CA SER A 4 11.01 14.96 7.23
C SER A 4 11.58 16.18 7.95
N GLU A 5 12.02 17.18 7.18
CA GLU A 5 12.36 18.51 7.71
C GLU A 5 11.27 19.05 8.63
N PRO A 6 11.63 19.83 9.69
CA PRO A 6 10.65 20.40 10.59
C PRO A 6 9.66 21.27 9.82
N MET A 7 8.39 20.87 9.87
CA MET A 7 7.26 21.55 9.26
C MET A 7 6.15 21.74 10.31
N PRO A 8 5.26 22.72 10.15
CA PRO A 8 4.08 22.88 10.99
C PRO A 8 3.28 21.56 11.10
N PRO A 9 2.69 21.22 12.26
CA PRO A 9 1.99 19.95 12.45
C PRO A 9 0.86 19.69 11.43
N GLU A 10 0.18 20.74 11.00
CA GLU A 10 -0.89 20.66 9.99
C GLU A 10 -0.35 20.28 8.59
N GLU A 11 0.85 20.75 8.24
CA GLU A 11 1.52 20.44 6.98
C GLU A 11 2.07 19.00 7.00
N MET A 12 2.62 18.56 8.13
CA MET A 12 3.06 17.17 8.31
C MET A 12 1.91 16.17 8.19
N ALA A 13 0.74 16.51 8.75
CA ALA A 13 -0.45 15.67 8.68
C ALA A 13 -0.99 15.54 7.25
N LYS A 14 -0.74 16.53 6.38
CA LYS A 14 -1.23 16.57 5.00
C LYS A 14 -0.19 16.20 3.94
N TYR A 15 1.10 16.18 4.27
CA TYR A 15 2.19 15.99 3.31
C TYR A 15 1.94 14.83 2.34
N TRP A 16 1.63 13.65 2.85
CA TRP A 16 1.37 12.48 2.00
C TRP A 16 0.06 12.62 1.23
N SER A 17 -1.00 13.15 1.84
CA SER A 17 -2.26 13.39 1.14
C SER A 17 -2.08 14.38 -0.01
N ASP A 18 -1.35 15.47 0.19
CA ASP A 18 -1.07 16.49 -0.82
C ASP A 18 -0.15 15.96 -1.93
N PHE A 19 0.88 15.18 -1.56
CA PHE A 19 1.74 14.47 -2.52
C PHE A 19 0.92 13.56 -3.44
N ILE A 20 0.08 12.70 -2.85
CA ILE A 20 -0.81 11.79 -3.60
C ILE A 20 -1.80 12.58 -4.46
N ASN A 21 -2.43 13.63 -3.92
CA ASN A 21 -3.36 14.48 -4.66
C ASN A 21 -2.71 15.10 -5.90
N GLY A 22 -1.44 15.50 -5.79
CA GLY A 22 -0.65 15.99 -6.92
C GLY A 22 -0.44 14.95 -8.03
N HIS A 23 -0.56 13.67 -7.70
CA HIS A 23 -0.35 12.55 -8.61
C HIS A 23 -1.61 11.86 -9.13
N ILE A 24 -2.81 12.29 -8.72
CA ILE A 24 -4.07 11.71 -9.23
C ILE A 24 -4.11 11.56 -10.75
N PRO A 25 -3.64 12.52 -11.58
CA PRO A 25 -3.63 12.35 -13.04
C PRO A 25 -2.80 11.16 -13.54
N ASN A 26 -1.83 10.69 -12.76
CA ASN A 26 -1.00 9.54 -13.09
C ASN A 26 -1.70 8.20 -12.75
N PHE A 27 -2.80 8.20 -12.00
CA PHE A 27 -3.46 6.98 -11.54
C PHE A 27 -4.25 6.29 -12.66
N ASP A 28 -4.57 7.01 -13.74
CA ASP A 28 -5.14 6.46 -14.98
C ASP A 28 -4.08 5.82 -15.90
N LEU A 29 -2.78 5.93 -15.57
CA LEU A 29 -1.69 5.38 -16.36
C LEU A 29 -1.44 3.90 -16.04
N SER A 30 -0.90 3.16 -17.01
CA SER A 30 -0.46 1.78 -16.77
C SER A 30 0.69 1.73 -15.74
N PRO A 31 0.90 0.59 -15.05
CA PRO A 31 2.02 0.45 -14.11
C PRO A 31 3.38 0.81 -14.74
N PHE A 32 3.57 0.48 -16.01
CA PHE A 32 4.78 0.80 -16.77
C PHE A 32 4.95 2.32 -16.99
N GLU A 33 3.87 3.04 -17.29
CA GLU A 33 3.90 4.49 -17.50
C GLU A 33 4.07 5.26 -16.20
N GLN A 34 3.74 4.66 -15.04
CA GLN A 34 3.92 5.28 -13.73
C GLN A 34 5.39 5.28 -13.25
N ILE A 35 6.29 4.53 -13.91
CA ILE A 35 7.69 4.38 -13.49
C ILE A 35 8.40 5.74 -13.41
N ASP A 36 8.37 6.56 -14.46
CA ASP A 36 9.08 7.85 -14.55
C ASP A 36 8.25 9.05 -14.08
N ASN A 37 7.23 8.82 -13.26
CA ASN A 37 6.49 9.86 -12.55
C ASN A 37 6.24 9.43 -11.11
N TYR A 38 5.06 8.88 -10.81
CA TYR A 38 4.62 8.52 -9.47
C TYR A 38 5.59 7.59 -8.75
N VAL A 39 6.01 6.49 -9.37
CA VAL A 39 6.89 5.51 -8.73
C VAL A 39 8.26 6.11 -8.41
N LYS A 40 8.84 6.83 -9.37
CA LYS A 40 10.10 7.56 -9.19
C LYS A 40 10.01 8.60 -8.08
N GLU A 41 9.00 9.46 -8.09
CA GLU A 41 8.83 10.52 -7.09
C GLU A 41 8.54 9.93 -5.70
N CYS A 42 7.81 8.81 -5.62
CA CYS A 42 7.68 8.05 -4.38
C CYS A 42 9.04 7.57 -3.88
N TRP A 43 9.86 6.94 -4.73
CA TRP A 43 11.19 6.47 -4.33
C TRP A 43 12.13 7.62 -3.92
N GLU A 44 12.04 8.79 -4.56
CA GLU A 44 12.76 9.99 -4.13
C GLU A 44 12.35 10.40 -2.70
N ALA A 45 11.05 10.51 -2.43
CA ALA A 45 10.53 10.84 -1.10
C ALA A 45 10.86 9.76 -0.04
N ILE A 46 10.83 8.48 -0.41
CA ILE A 46 11.17 7.34 0.45
C ILE A 46 12.66 7.36 0.83
N VAL A 47 13.56 7.66 -0.13
CA VAL A 47 14.98 7.82 0.17
C VAL A 47 15.23 9.04 1.06
N GLU A 48 14.55 10.16 0.83
CA GLU A 48 14.65 11.34 1.71
C GLU A 48 14.21 11.04 3.14
N THR A 49 13.11 10.31 3.31
CA THR A 49 12.59 9.96 4.64
C THR A 49 13.55 9.06 5.40
N ALA A 50 14.21 8.10 4.73
CA ALA A 50 15.26 7.29 5.35
C ALA A 50 16.49 8.12 5.78
N ILE A 51 16.96 9.02 4.91
CA ILE A 51 18.07 9.93 5.22
C ILE A 51 17.72 10.83 6.41
N TRP A 52 16.48 11.30 6.49
CA TRP A 52 16.07 12.19 7.56
C TRP A 52 15.85 11.46 8.89
N ALA A 53 15.25 10.27 8.85
CA ALA A 53 15.04 9.42 10.02
C ALA A 53 16.36 9.12 10.75
N GLU A 54 17.43 8.89 9.98
CA GLU A 54 18.78 8.62 10.48
C GLU A 54 19.31 9.69 11.46
N LYS A 55 18.86 10.94 11.34
CA LYS A 55 19.34 12.04 12.20
C LYS A 55 18.91 11.89 13.67
N ASN A 56 17.77 11.24 13.91
CA ASN A 56 17.16 11.15 15.25
C ASN A 56 16.95 9.71 15.71
N LEU A 57 16.80 8.76 14.79
CA LEU A 57 16.51 7.36 15.10
C LEU A 57 17.56 6.70 15.99
N PRO A 58 18.89 6.90 15.81
CA PRO A 58 19.90 6.33 16.72
C PRO A 58 19.67 6.73 18.18
N ARG A 59 19.46 8.03 18.44
CA ARG A 59 19.19 8.54 19.80
C ARG A 59 17.92 7.92 20.39
N VAL A 60 16.87 7.79 19.58
CA VAL A 60 15.60 7.17 20.03
C VAL A 60 15.80 5.70 20.39
N LEU A 61 16.56 4.95 19.60
CA LEU A 61 16.87 3.54 19.89
C LEU A 61 17.70 3.41 21.17
N ASP A 62 18.68 4.29 21.40
CA ASP A 62 19.49 4.31 22.64
C ASP A 62 18.67 4.68 23.88
N GLU A 63 17.64 5.51 23.73
CA GLU A 63 16.73 5.90 24.82
C GLU A 63 15.72 4.80 25.16
N VAL A 64 15.05 4.25 24.14
CA VAL A 64 14.01 3.23 24.30
C VAL A 64 14.63 1.88 24.68
N ARG A 65 15.83 1.57 24.15
CA ARG A 65 16.53 0.29 24.29
C ARG A 65 15.63 -0.93 23.99
N PRO A 66 15.01 -0.98 22.79
CA PRO A 66 14.11 -2.07 22.45
C PRO A 66 14.83 -3.42 22.43
N ASP A 67 14.14 -4.46 22.89
CA ASP A 67 14.58 -5.86 22.76
C ASP A 67 14.33 -6.42 21.35
N LEU A 68 13.46 -5.76 20.58
CA LEU A 68 13.02 -6.12 19.23
C LEU A 68 12.60 -4.85 18.49
N VAL A 69 13.00 -4.71 17.23
CA VAL A 69 12.50 -3.65 16.35
C VAL A 69 11.75 -4.26 15.18
N CYS A 70 10.46 -3.96 15.04
CA CYS A 70 9.68 -4.33 13.85
C CYS A 70 9.61 -3.13 12.89
N VAL A 71 9.92 -3.36 11.62
CA VAL A 71 10.00 -2.31 10.59
C VAL A 71 9.04 -2.66 9.48
N ASP A 72 7.98 -1.84 9.38
CA ASP A 72 7.05 -1.86 8.25
C ASP A 72 7.40 -0.68 7.34
N ASN A 73 8.21 -0.96 6.31
CA ASN A 73 8.62 0.00 5.30
C ASN A 73 9.21 -0.74 4.09
N VAL A 74 9.20 -0.10 2.92
CA VAL A 74 9.82 -0.60 1.68
C VAL A 74 11.32 -0.26 1.57
N ILE A 75 11.83 0.56 2.50
CA ILE A 75 13.25 0.97 2.58
C ILE A 75 13.86 0.66 3.95
N LEU A 76 15.14 0.28 3.99
CA LEU A 76 15.88 0.11 5.23
C LEU A 76 16.11 1.47 5.93
N PHE A 77 15.96 1.47 7.25
CA PHE A 77 16.54 2.49 8.13
C PHE A 77 17.85 1.96 8.78
N PRO A 78 19.04 2.42 8.34
CA PRO A 78 20.33 1.86 8.77
C PRO A 78 20.54 1.81 10.29
N ALA A 79 20.09 2.85 11.01
CA ALA A 79 20.17 2.89 12.46
C ALA A 79 19.57 1.65 13.16
N ILE A 80 18.52 1.04 12.61
CA ILE A 80 17.88 -0.16 13.18
C ILE A 80 18.82 -1.35 13.09
N LYS A 81 19.40 -1.58 11.91
CA LYS A 81 20.34 -2.68 11.67
C LYS A 81 21.61 -2.52 12.50
N ARG A 82 22.13 -1.30 12.61
CA ARG A 82 23.28 -1.00 13.48
C ARG A 82 22.97 -1.25 14.95
N TYR A 83 21.85 -0.73 15.46
CA TYR A 83 21.44 -0.98 16.83
C TYR A 83 21.27 -2.47 17.11
N ALA A 84 20.58 -3.20 16.23
CA ALA A 84 20.38 -4.65 16.33
C ALA A 84 21.71 -5.40 16.44
N ARG A 85 22.68 -5.07 15.57
CA ARG A 85 24.02 -5.65 15.61
C ARG A 85 24.78 -5.30 16.89
N ASP A 86 24.82 -4.01 17.25
CA ASP A 86 25.66 -3.51 18.34
C ASP A 86 25.13 -3.94 19.73
N GLN A 87 23.81 -4.10 19.86
CA GLN A 87 23.15 -4.56 21.10
C GLN A 87 22.84 -6.05 21.13
N GLY A 88 23.15 -6.79 20.05
CA GLY A 88 22.79 -8.21 19.93
C GLY A 88 21.28 -8.46 20.00
N LYS A 89 20.48 -7.59 19.38
CA LYS A 89 19.01 -7.65 19.35
C LYS A 89 18.49 -8.02 17.96
N PRO A 90 17.37 -8.75 17.85
CA PRO A 90 16.71 -9.02 16.57
C PRO A 90 16.00 -7.78 16.01
N TRP A 91 15.83 -7.77 14.69
CA TRP A 91 14.90 -6.89 13.99
C TRP A 91 14.02 -7.70 13.04
N VAL A 92 12.80 -7.24 12.81
CA VAL A 92 11.79 -7.93 11.99
C VAL A 92 11.37 -7.02 10.87
N ARG A 93 11.32 -7.56 9.65
CA ARG A 93 10.72 -6.84 8.53
C ARG A 93 9.25 -7.22 8.43
N ILE A 94 8.38 -6.24 8.29
CA ILE A 94 6.99 -6.43 7.93
C ILE A 94 6.87 -6.00 6.47
N ILE A 95 6.43 -6.93 5.63
CA ILE A 95 6.12 -6.70 4.22
C ILE A 95 4.62 -6.47 4.17
N SER A 96 4.22 -5.19 4.19
CA SER A 96 2.82 -4.77 4.19
C SER A 96 2.25 -4.53 2.79
N CYS A 97 3.11 -4.40 1.78
CA CYS A 97 2.73 -4.43 0.37
C CYS A 97 2.53 -5.88 -0.10
N SER A 98 2.25 -6.06 -1.40
CA SER A 98 2.25 -7.37 -2.06
C SER A 98 3.55 -8.16 -1.83
N GLU A 99 3.45 -9.48 -1.73
CA GLU A 99 4.59 -10.32 -1.31
C GLU A 99 5.80 -10.33 -2.27
N ASN A 100 5.61 -9.89 -3.52
CA ASN A 100 6.65 -9.78 -4.53
C ASN A 100 7.60 -8.58 -4.28
N GLU A 101 7.40 -7.81 -3.20
CA GLU A 101 8.43 -6.95 -2.61
C GLU A 101 9.68 -7.77 -2.20
N ILE A 102 9.51 -9.05 -1.87
CA ILE A 102 10.61 -10.02 -1.85
C ILE A 102 10.74 -10.58 -3.27
N PRO A 103 11.80 -10.23 -4.03
CA PRO A 103 11.89 -10.58 -5.44
C PRO A 103 12.24 -12.05 -5.66
N ASP A 104 11.80 -12.61 -6.77
CA ASP A 104 12.20 -13.91 -7.29
C ASP A 104 12.08 -13.89 -8.83
N PRO A 105 12.98 -14.52 -9.60
CA PRO A 105 12.95 -14.48 -11.06
C PRO A 105 11.69 -15.08 -11.71
N ASP A 106 10.99 -15.97 -11.00
CA ASP A 106 9.80 -16.66 -11.52
C ASP A 106 8.48 -15.96 -11.13
N ILE A 107 8.53 -14.80 -10.43
CA ILE A 107 7.35 -14.02 -10.03
C ILE A 107 7.37 -12.60 -10.61
N PRO A 108 6.21 -11.91 -10.71
CA PRO A 108 6.15 -10.55 -11.23
C PRO A 108 7.04 -9.57 -10.47
N PRO A 109 7.79 -8.68 -11.15
CA PRO A 109 8.48 -7.58 -10.49
C PRO A 109 7.51 -6.75 -9.65
N HIS A 110 7.95 -6.29 -8.49
CA HIS A 110 7.14 -5.46 -7.61
C HIS A 110 6.64 -4.20 -8.34
N LEU A 111 5.37 -3.85 -8.12
CA LEU A 111 4.65 -2.69 -8.68
C LEU A 111 4.36 -2.79 -10.19
N SER A 112 4.52 -3.97 -10.79
CA SER A 112 4.45 -4.12 -12.24
C SER A 112 3.04 -4.40 -12.77
N GLY A 113 2.17 -4.99 -11.96
CA GLY A 113 0.87 -5.51 -12.42
C GLY A 113 1.00 -6.53 -13.56
N CYS A 114 2.19 -7.13 -13.74
CA CYS A 114 2.38 -8.16 -14.75
C CYS A 114 1.67 -9.46 -14.31
N GLY A 115 1.03 -10.16 -15.24
CA GLY A 115 0.48 -11.49 -14.96
C GLY A 115 1.57 -12.50 -14.60
N GLU A 116 1.26 -13.47 -13.73
CA GLU A 116 2.24 -14.44 -13.16
C GLU A 116 3.11 -15.16 -14.21
N SER A 117 2.61 -15.36 -15.43
CA SER A 117 3.35 -16.01 -16.53
C SER A 117 3.92 -15.06 -17.59
N ASP A 118 3.77 -13.75 -17.47
CA ASP A 118 4.17 -12.78 -18.48
C ASP A 118 5.64 -12.34 -18.34
N GLN A 119 6.53 -13.26 -18.70
CA GLN A 119 7.98 -13.08 -18.68
C GLN A 119 8.46 -11.93 -19.60
N ASN A 120 7.68 -11.54 -20.60
CA ASN A 120 8.02 -10.36 -21.43
C ASN A 120 7.73 -9.07 -20.68
N CYS A 121 6.58 -9.00 -19.99
CA CYS A 121 6.25 -7.90 -19.10
C CYS A 121 7.30 -7.76 -18.00
N PHE A 122 7.74 -8.87 -17.37
CA PHE A 122 8.75 -8.85 -16.30
C PHE A 122 10.03 -8.15 -16.75
N ARG A 123 10.62 -8.64 -17.85
CA ARG A 123 11.87 -8.08 -18.40
C ARG A 123 11.71 -6.61 -18.81
N LYS A 124 10.59 -6.27 -19.44
CA LYS A 124 10.36 -4.90 -19.93
C LYS A 124 10.21 -3.94 -18.75
N TYR A 125 9.41 -4.30 -17.75
CA TYR A 125 9.18 -3.50 -16.56
C TYR A 125 10.47 -3.34 -15.76
N GLU A 126 11.14 -4.45 -15.44
CA GLU A 126 12.38 -4.43 -14.66
C GLU A 126 13.46 -3.58 -15.32
N GLN A 127 13.68 -3.73 -16.63
CA GLN A 127 14.65 -2.89 -17.34
C GLN A 127 14.34 -1.39 -17.21
N CYS A 128 13.08 -1.01 -17.44
CA CYS A 128 12.66 0.39 -17.34
C CYS A 128 12.77 0.92 -15.91
N PHE A 129 12.34 0.12 -14.92
CA PHE A 129 12.43 0.47 -13.51
C PHE A 129 13.89 0.70 -13.09
N LEU A 130 14.80 -0.22 -13.43
CA LEU A 130 16.21 -0.08 -13.09
C LEU A 130 16.86 1.14 -13.76
N ASP A 131 16.51 1.44 -15.01
CA ASP A 131 17.02 2.60 -15.74
C ASP A 131 16.57 3.93 -15.10
N VAL A 132 15.30 4.01 -14.70
CA VAL A 132 14.72 5.22 -14.10
C VAL A 132 15.15 5.41 -12.64
N ILE A 133 15.16 4.33 -11.86
CA ILE A 133 15.45 4.37 -10.41
C ILE A 133 16.95 4.36 -10.11
N GLY A 134 17.80 3.99 -11.07
CA GLY A 134 19.25 3.90 -10.91
C GLY A 134 19.91 5.11 -10.23
N PRO A 135 19.62 6.38 -10.60
CA PRO A 135 20.16 7.55 -9.92
C PRO A 135 19.74 7.67 -8.44
N ILE A 136 18.48 7.37 -8.14
CA ILE A 136 17.91 7.40 -6.78
C ILE A 136 18.54 6.30 -5.93
N HIS A 137 18.63 5.10 -6.49
CA HIS A 137 19.26 3.95 -5.84
C HIS A 137 20.74 4.19 -5.54
N LYS A 138 21.47 4.81 -6.49
CA LYS A 138 22.86 5.22 -6.26
C LYS A 138 22.99 6.19 -5.09
N ARG A 139 22.08 7.16 -4.97
CA ARG A 139 22.04 8.08 -3.83
C ARG A 139 21.76 7.34 -2.52
N PHE A 140 20.84 6.38 -2.52
CA PHE A 140 20.57 5.54 -1.35
C PHE A 140 21.81 4.74 -0.94
N ASN A 141 22.50 4.09 -1.87
CA ASN A 141 23.74 3.37 -1.58
C ASN A 141 24.87 4.26 -1.06
N GLN A 142 24.97 5.52 -1.53
CA GLN A 142 25.90 6.50 -0.96
C GLN A 142 25.54 6.85 0.50
N PHE A 143 24.25 6.98 0.80
CA PHE A 143 23.76 7.16 2.15
C PHE A 143 24.09 5.94 3.05
N LEU A 144 23.82 4.71 2.58
CA LEU A 144 24.19 3.49 3.31
C LEU A 144 25.68 3.47 3.67
N ALA A 145 26.55 3.75 2.69
CA ALA A 145 27.99 3.81 2.91
C ALA A 145 28.39 4.88 3.94
N ALA A 146 27.77 6.06 3.90
CA ALA A 146 28.01 7.12 4.89
C ALA A 146 27.58 6.73 6.31
N THR A 147 26.67 5.76 6.43
CA THR A 147 26.20 5.21 7.70
C THR A 147 26.90 3.89 8.10
N GLY A 148 27.87 3.42 7.32
CA GLY A 148 28.64 2.21 7.60
C GLY A 148 27.93 0.90 7.22
N GLU A 149 26.92 0.95 6.35
CA GLU A 149 26.22 -0.23 5.81
C GLU A 149 26.68 -0.55 4.38
N ASP A 150 26.57 -1.83 4.02
CA ASP A 150 26.89 -2.33 2.67
C ASP A 150 25.87 -1.83 1.62
N PRO A 151 26.29 -1.64 0.37
CA PRO A 151 25.38 -1.25 -0.71
C PRO A 151 24.47 -2.42 -1.11
N TYR A 152 23.25 -2.11 -1.56
CA TYR A 152 22.36 -3.10 -2.16
C TYR A 152 22.57 -3.25 -3.67
N PRO A 153 22.15 -4.40 -4.25
CA PRO A 153 21.88 -4.53 -5.67
C PRO A 153 20.92 -3.44 -6.17
N ILE A 154 21.10 -3.00 -7.42
CA ILE A 154 20.22 -1.99 -8.04
C ILE A 154 18.75 -2.45 -8.00
N GLY A 155 17.86 -1.54 -7.59
CA GLY A 155 16.43 -1.81 -7.44
C GLY A 155 16.01 -2.35 -6.07
N GLN A 156 16.95 -2.79 -5.23
CA GLN A 156 16.67 -3.24 -3.87
C GLN A 156 16.93 -2.13 -2.85
N PHE A 157 15.92 -1.80 -2.03
CA PHE A 157 16.01 -0.76 -0.99
C PHE A 157 15.98 -1.29 0.44
N PHE A 158 15.66 -2.58 0.62
CA PHE A 158 15.59 -3.24 1.91
C PHE A 158 15.85 -4.75 1.73
N GLU A 159 16.75 -5.31 2.53
CA GLU A 159 16.98 -6.75 2.61
C GLU A 159 15.92 -7.46 3.44
N ALA A 160 15.78 -8.78 3.24
CA ALA A 160 15.05 -9.60 4.19
C ALA A 160 15.80 -9.61 5.53
N SER A 161 15.07 -9.53 6.64
CA SER A 161 15.65 -9.69 7.96
C SER A 161 16.22 -11.10 8.11
N PRO A 162 17.44 -11.27 8.65
CA PRO A 162 17.98 -12.59 8.97
C PRO A 162 17.27 -13.26 10.15
N TYR A 163 16.38 -12.55 10.86
CA TYR A 163 15.68 -13.07 12.03
C TYR A 163 14.26 -13.49 11.71
N MET A 164 13.45 -12.60 11.13
CA MET A 164 12.04 -12.87 10.80
C MET A 164 11.49 -11.83 9.83
N ASN A 165 10.68 -12.29 8.89
CA ASN A 165 9.96 -11.50 7.91
C ASN A 165 8.48 -11.89 7.98
N LEU A 166 7.62 -10.92 8.24
CA LEU A 166 6.19 -11.12 8.34
C LEU A 166 5.54 -10.56 7.07
N LEU A 167 4.93 -11.42 6.27
CA LEU A 167 4.23 -11.03 5.06
C LEU A 167 2.77 -10.83 5.39
N LEU A 168 2.26 -9.61 5.22
CA LEU A 168 0.83 -9.32 5.34
C LEU A 168 0.11 -9.76 4.07
N TYR A 169 0.17 -11.04 3.74
CA TYR A 169 -0.34 -11.55 2.48
C TYR A 169 -1.00 -12.92 2.69
N PRO A 170 -2.06 -13.27 1.95
CA PRO A 170 -2.72 -14.55 2.11
C PRO A 170 -1.89 -15.66 1.48
N GLU A 171 -1.51 -16.66 2.27
CA GLU A 171 -0.75 -17.80 1.78
C GLU A 171 -1.45 -18.53 0.61
N PRO A 172 -2.80 -18.66 0.58
CA PRO A 172 -3.50 -19.34 -0.51
C PRO A 172 -3.34 -18.70 -1.90
N VAL A 173 -2.96 -17.43 -1.99
CA VAL A 173 -2.80 -16.69 -3.26
C VAL A 173 -1.35 -16.31 -3.54
N LYS A 174 -0.38 -16.88 -2.79
CA LYS A 174 1.04 -16.62 -3.03
C LYS A 174 1.50 -17.10 -4.41
N PHE A 175 2.43 -16.36 -4.99
CA PHE A 175 3.14 -16.67 -6.22
C PHE A 175 4.00 -17.92 -6.08
N LYS A 176 4.19 -18.60 -7.22
CA LYS A 176 5.09 -19.74 -7.32
C LYS A 176 6.52 -19.28 -7.58
N ARG A 177 7.29 -19.21 -6.50
CA ARG A 177 8.71 -18.80 -6.52
C ARG A 177 9.64 -19.92 -7.02
N HIS A 178 10.71 -19.52 -7.70
CA HIS A 178 11.84 -20.37 -8.00
C HIS A 178 12.53 -20.85 -6.73
N GLN A 179 12.76 -19.91 -5.80
CA GLN A 179 13.35 -20.15 -4.49
C GLN A 179 12.25 -20.03 -3.42
N PRO A 180 11.80 -21.15 -2.84
CA PRO A 180 10.84 -21.09 -1.74
C PRO A 180 11.40 -20.28 -0.57
N LEU A 181 10.55 -19.45 0.05
CA LEU A 181 10.90 -18.75 1.27
C LEU A 181 11.04 -19.74 2.43
N ASP A 182 12.11 -19.62 3.23
CA ASP A 182 12.32 -20.47 4.40
C ASP A 182 11.22 -20.19 5.45
N PRO A 183 10.35 -21.16 5.80
CA PRO A 183 9.31 -20.94 6.78
C PRO A 183 9.87 -20.59 8.17
N ASN A 184 11.13 -20.87 8.50
CA ASN A 184 11.70 -20.42 9.78
C ASN A 184 12.00 -18.91 9.82
N GLN A 185 12.08 -18.27 8.66
CA GLN A 185 12.47 -16.87 8.49
C GLN A 185 11.36 -16.02 7.88
N PHE A 186 10.39 -16.64 7.19
CA PHE A 186 9.27 -15.97 6.53
C PHE A 186 7.94 -16.59 7.00
N GLN A 187 7.03 -15.73 7.43
CA GLN A 187 5.72 -16.13 7.94
C GLN A 187 4.65 -15.30 7.25
N TYR A 188 3.71 -15.96 6.59
CA TYR A 188 2.51 -15.31 6.07
C TYR A 188 1.56 -15.07 7.25
N LEU A 189 1.13 -13.82 7.42
CA LEU A 189 0.16 -13.43 8.45
C LEU A 189 -1.28 -13.62 7.98
N GLU A 190 -1.48 -14.06 6.74
CA GLU A 190 -2.74 -14.11 6.00
C GLU A 190 -3.35 -12.72 5.76
N GLY A 191 -3.56 -11.96 6.83
CA GLY A 191 -4.09 -10.61 6.88
C GLY A 191 -4.30 -10.21 8.35
N CYS A 192 -4.03 -8.96 8.70
CA CYS A 192 -4.25 -8.44 10.06
C CYS A 192 -5.64 -7.79 10.18
N VAL A 193 -6.69 -8.55 9.87
CA VAL A 193 -8.07 -8.05 9.89
C VAL A 193 -8.50 -7.79 11.34
N ARG A 194 -8.78 -6.52 11.65
CA ARG A 194 -9.20 -6.10 12.98
C ARG A 194 -10.71 -6.21 13.16
N GLU A 195 -11.14 -6.43 14.39
CA GLU A 195 -12.50 -6.11 14.79
C GLU A 195 -12.65 -4.58 14.86
N ASP A 196 -13.72 -4.04 14.27
CA ASP A 196 -14.02 -2.61 14.25
C ASP A 196 -15.43 -2.37 14.83
N ALA A 197 -15.83 -1.10 14.95
CA ALA A 197 -17.16 -0.75 15.43
C ALA A 197 -18.26 -1.45 14.61
N SER A 198 -19.31 -1.92 15.27
CA SER A 198 -20.48 -2.48 14.59
C SER A 198 -21.10 -1.43 13.67
N TYR A 199 -21.62 -1.88 12.52
CA TYR A 199 -22.25 -0.98 11.55
C TYR A 199 -23.61 -1.52 11.14
N GLU A 200 -24.63 -0.67 11.24
CA GLU A 200 -25.98 -0.96 10.76
C GLU A 200 -26.16 -0.41 9.34
N ILE A 201 -26.54 -1.27 8.39
CA ILE A 201 -26.77 -0.82 7.02
C ILE A 201 -27.99 0.10 6.98
N PRO A 202 -27.87 1.35 6.49
CA PRO A 202 -28.99 2.28 6.45
C PRO A 202 -30.07 1.83 5.47
N VAL A 203 -31.27 2.38 5.66
CA VAL A 203 -32.35 2.28 4.67
C VAL A 203 -32.03 3.21 3.50
N PHE A 204 -32.06 2.68 2.29
CA PHE A 204 -31.85 3.41 1.04
C PHE A 204 -33.15 3.99 0.51
N GLY A 205 -33.08 4.99 -0.38
CA GLY A 205 -34.26 5.53 -1.06
C GLY A 205 -34.87 4.58 -2.09
N SER A 206 -34.09 3.62 -2.60
CA SER A 206 -34.54 2.55 -3.50
C SER A 206 -33.69 1.28 -3.30
N ASN A 207 -34.10 0.16 -3.91
CA ASN A 207 -33.35 -1.10 -3.94
C ASN A 207 -33.01 -1.72 -2.56
N ASN A 208 -33.80 -1.47 -1.51
CA ASN A 208 -33.55 -2.00 -0.16
C ASN A 208 -33.50 -3.53 -0.07
N ASP A 209 -34.14 -4.24 -1.02
CA ASP A 209 -34.18 -5.70 -1.13
C ASP A 209 -33.07 -6.27 -2.04
N ARG A 210 -32.12 -5.43 -2.47
CA ARG A 210 -31.07 -5.79 -3.44
C ARG A 210 -29.68 -5.94 -2.80
N PRO A 211 -28.73 -6.56 -3.54
CA PRO A 211 -27.37 -6.74 -3.05
C PRO A 211 -26.69 -5.43 -2.63
N LEU A 212 -25.85 -5.52 -1.61
CA LEU A 212 -25.04 -4.43 -1.08
C LEU A 212 -23.66 -4.40 -1.72
N LEU A 213 -23.36 -3.28 -2.37
CA LEU A 213 -22.03 -2.97 -2.89
C LEU A 213 -21.31 -2.04 -1.91
N TYR A 214 -20.06 -2.35 -1.57
CA TYR A 214 -19.19 -1.40 -0.89
C TYR A 214 -18.14 -0.86 -1.88
N VAL A 215 -17.98 0.46 -1.93
CA VAL A 215 -17.00 1.14 -2.80
C VAL A 215 -16.06 1.97 -1.93
N SER A 216 -14.78 1.60 -1.91
CA SER A 216 -13.75 2.27 -1.10
C SER A 216 -12.41 2.26 -1.81
N PHE A 217 -11.93 3.45 -2.17
CA PHE A 217 -10.62 3.63 -2.80
C PHE A 217 -9.53 4.04 -1.78
N GLY A 218 -9.81 3.86 -0.48
CA GLY A 218 -8.91 4.26 0.60
C GLY A 218 -8.80 5.77 0.73
N SER A 219 -8.14 6.23 1.79
CA SER A 219 -7.95 7.67 2.06
C SER A 219 -7.29 8.40 0.90
N LEU A 220 -6.36 7.74 0.21
CA LEU A 220 -5.59 8.30 -0.89
C LEU A 220 -6.38 8.34 -2.20
N GLY A 221 -7.06 7.24 -2.54
CA GLY A 221 -7.82 7.16 -3.78
C GLY A 221 -9.15 7.92 -3.76
N SER A 222 -9.68 8.24 -2.57
CA SER A 222 -10.88 9.08 -2.42
C SER A 222 -10.69 10.50 -2.99
N GLY A 223 -9.46 10.96 -3.18
CA GLY A 223 -9.16 12.25 -3.81
C GLY A 223 -9.52 12.34 -5.29
N ASP A 224 -9.63 11.21 -6.01
CA ASP A 224 -10.12 11.21 -7.39
C ASP A 224 -11.65 11.26 -7.43
N THR A 225 -12.18 12.45 -7.13
CA THR A 225 -13.62 12.69 -7.10
C THR A 225 -14.27 12.51 -8.46
N LYS A 226 -13.54 12.71 -9.55
CA LYS A 226 -14.06 12.51 -10.91
C LYS A 226 -14.33 11.03 -11.19
N LEU A 227 -13.40 10.14 -10.83
CA LEU A 227 -13.64 8.70 -10.99
C LEU A 227 -14.81 8.25 -10.09
N LEU A 228 -14.80 8.63 -8.82
CA LEU A 228 -15.82 8.20 -7.87
C LEU A 228 -17.23 8.70 -8.26
N GLN A 229 -17.37 9.93 -8.74
CA GLN A 229 -18.64 10.44 -9.29
C GLN A 229 -19.08 9.64 -10.52
N ARG A 230 -18.16 9.33 -11.46
CA ARG A 230 -18.49 8.50 -12.63
C ARG A 230 -18.93 7.10 -12.22
N LEU A 231 -18.23 6.48 -11.27
CA LEU A 231 -18.55 5.16 -10.75
C LEU A 231 -19.91 5.17 -10.03
N MET A 232 -20.18 6.20 -9.23
CA MET A 232 -21.47 6.41 -8.58
C MET A 232 -22.61 6.50 -9.60
N MET A 233 -22.42 7.24 -10.70
CA MET A 233 -23.40 7.33 -11.78
C MET A 233 -23.58 6.00 -12.53
N ALA A 234 -22.54 5.20 -12.69
CA ALA A 234 -22.68 3.85 -13.26
C ALA A 234 -23.50 2.94 -12.32
N VAL A 235 -23.18 2.95 -11.02
CA VAL A 235 -23.86 2.18 -9.98
C VAL A 235 -25.33 2.61 -9.79
N ALA A 236 -25.65 3.88 -10.03
CA ALA A 236 -27.02 4.42 -9.98
C ALA A 236 -27.99 3.67 -10.92
N ASN A 237 -27.46 3.10 -12.01
CA ASN A 237 -28.26 2.39 -13.01
C ASN A 237 -28.40 0.88 -12.73
N LEU A 238 -27.80 0.38 -11.65
CA LEU A 238 -27.81 -1.03 -11.28
C LEU A 238 -28.86 -1.32 -10.20
N PRO A 239 -29.47 -2.52 -10.20
CA PRO A 239 -30.42 -2.94 -9.16
C PRO A 239 -29.65 -3.40 -7.90
N VAL A 240 -28.89 -2.49 -7.31
CA VAL A 240 -28.09 -2.69 -6.08
C VAL A 240 -28.29 -1.50 -5.15
N ARG A 241 -27.87 -1.66 -3.89
CA ARG A 241 -27.66 -0.57 -2.93
C ARG A 241 -26.16 -0.42 -2.67
N ALA A 242 -25.63 0.80 -2.58
CA ALA A 242 -24.19 1.01 -2.53
C ALA A 242 -23.74 1.98 -1.44
N LEU A 243 -22.73 1.60 -0.68
CA LEU A 243 -22.03 2.46 0.27
C LEU A 243 -20.74 2.97 -0.37
N PHE A 244 -20.61 4.28 -0.52
CA PHE A 244 -19.42 4.94 -1.06
C PHE A 244 -18.64 5.62 0.07
N ASN A 245 -17.41 5.18 0.29
CA ASN A 245 -16.46 5.84 1.18
C ASN A 245 -15.75 6.98 0.42
N LEU A 246 -16.01 8.22 0.85
CA LEU A 246 -15.54 9.43 0.17
C LEU A 246 -14.34 10.10 0.86
N GLY A 247 -13.87 9.58 1.99
CA GLY A 247 -12.77 10.18 2.73
C GLY A 247 -13.02 11.67 3.05
N ASP A 248 -11.96 12.47 3.01
CA ASP A 248 -12.02 13.90 3.30
C ASP A 248 -12.72 14.74 2.19
N TYR A 249 -13.28 14.09 1.16
CA TYR A 249 -13.84 14.74 -0.04
C TYR A 249 -15.37 14.67 -0.11
N GLU A 250 -16.04 14.23 0.96
CA GLU A 250 -17.51 14.12 1.02
C GLU A 250 -18.21 15.45 0.68
N ASP A 251 -17.62 16.59 1.04
CA ASP A 251 -18.16 17.93 0.78
C ASP A 251 -18.20 18.31 -0.71
N GLN A 252 -17.48 17.57 -1.57
CA GLN A 252 -17.49 17.75 -3.03
C GLN A 252 -18.71 17.09 -3.71
N TYR A 253 -19.57 16.42 -2.94
CA TYR A 253 -20.73 15.70 -3.45
C TYR A 253 -22.01 16.38 -2.98
N ALA A 254 -22.71 17.04 -3.91
CA ALA A 254 -23.98 17.67 -3.58
C ALA A 254 -25.01 16.61 -3.20
N ALA A 255 -25.66 16.77 -2.04
CA ALA A 255 -26.68 15.82 -1.57
C ALA A 255 -27.82 15.59 -2.58
N THR A 256 -28.10 16.58 -3.43
CA THR A 256 -29.11 16.49 -4.51
C THR A 256 -28.68 15.62 -5.69
N GLU A 257 -27.39 15.30 -5.80
CA GLU A 257 -26.80 14.51 -6.89
C GLU A 257 -26.56 13.05 -6.47
N ILE A 258 -26.67 12.73 -5.18
CA ILE A 258 -26.50 11.36 -4.67
C ILE A 258 -27.71 10.51 -5.11
N PRO A 259 -27.49 9.42 -5.87
CA PRO A 259 -28.57 8.54 -6.31
C PRO A 259 -29.33 7.90 -5.15
N SER A 260 -30.63 7.65 -5.32
CA SER A 260 -31.48 7.08 -4.25
C SER A 260 -31.05 5.69 -3.74
N ASN A 261 -30.25 4.95 -4.52
CA ASN A 261 -29.69 3.66 -4.14
C ASN A 261 -28.26 3.75 -3.61
N VAL A 262 -27.75 4.96 -3.36
CA VAL A 262 -26.40 5.21 -2.85
C VAL A 262 -26.49 5.90 -1.48
N HIS A 263 -25.62 5.48 -0.58
CA HIS A 263 -25.31 6.17 0.67
C HIS A 263 -23.82 6.49 0.68
N VAL A 264 -23.47 7.69 1.14
CA VAL A 264 -22.09 8.18 1.18
C VAL A 264 -21.70 8.50 2.61
N ALA A 265 -20.42 8.39 2.92
CA ALA A 265 -19.84 8.91 4.15
C ALA A 265 -18.33 9.13 3.96
N ALA A 266 -17.76 10.07 4.71
CA ALA A 266 -16.32 10.26 4.80
C ALA A 266 -15.58 9.05 5.39
N TRP A 267 -16.26 8.25 6.22
CA TRP A 267 -15.64 7.11 6.89
C TRP A 267 -16.64 6.00 7.18
N TYR A 268 -16.17 4.75 7.08
CA TYR A 268 -16.88 3.55 7.49
C TYR A 268 -15.97 2.65 8.34
N PRO A 269 -16.51 1.91 9.33
CA PRO A 269 -15.79 0.80 9.95
C PRO A 269 -15.65 -0.34 8.93
N GLN A 270 -14.64 -0.23 8.06
CA GLN A 270 -14.53 -0.98 6.81
C GLN A 270 -14.66 -2.51 6.99
N PRO A 271 -14.00 -3.18 7.96
CA PRO A 271 -14.20 -4.61 8.19
C PRO A 271 -15.66 -4.99 8.46
N SER A 272 -16.36 -4.21 9.29
CA SER A 272 -17.77 -4.43 9.62
C SER A 272 -18.70 -4.23 8.41
N VAL A 273 -18.34 -3.33 7.48
CA VAL A 273 -19.08 -3.12 6.24
C VAL A 273 -18.81 -4.23 5.23
N ILE A 274 -17.54 -4.59 5.01
CA ILE A 274 -17.15 -5.66 4.07
C ILE A 274 -17.81 -6.98 4.48
N ALA A 275 -17.83 -7.33 5.77
CA ALA A 275 -18.50 -8.53 6.27
C ALA A 275 -19.98 -8.64 5.85
N GLN A 276 -20.66 -7.50 5.68
CA GLN A 276 -22.08 -7.41 5.31
C GLN A 276 -22.31 -7.18 3.81
N ALA A 277 -21.29 -6.77 3.05
CA ALA A 277 -21.39 -6.53 1.62
C ALA A 277 -21.56 -7.83 0.83
N ASP A 278 -22.19 -7.75 -0.33
CA ASP A 278 -22.27 -8.83 -1.31
C ASP A 278 -21.13 -8.76 -2.34
N ALA A 279 -20.59 -7.57 -2.58
CA ALA A 279 -19.40 -7.33 -3.40
C ALA A 279 -18.69 -6.04 -2.97
N VAL A 280 -17.40 -5.93 -3.28
CA VAL A 280 -16.57 -4.76 -2.98
C VAL A 280 -15.90 -4.24 -4.25
N ILE A 281 -15.83 -2.92 -4.42
CA ILE A 281 -14.94 -2.25 -5.39
C ILE A 281 -13.88 -1.51 -4.59
N HIS A 282 -12.60 -1.80 -4.84
CA HIS A 282 -11.49 -1.13 -4.19
C HIS A 282 -10.27 -0.95 -5.09
N HIS A 283 -9.34 -0.10 -4.63
CA HIS A 283 -8.15 0.33 -5.37
C HIS A 283 -6.97 -0.65 -5.37
N GLY A 284 -7.14 -1.87 -4.90
CA GLY A 284 -6.06 -2.86 -4.78
C GLY A 284 -5.18 -2.76 -3.55
N GLY A 285 -5.34 -1.76 -2.67
CA GLY A 285 -4.54 -1.67 -1.44
C GLY A 285 -4.61 -2.95 -0.60
N ASN A 286 -3.46 -3.42 -0.12
CA ASN A 286 -3.30 -4.77 0.43
C ASN A 286 -4.23 -5.07 1.63
N ASN A 287 -4.55 -4.09 2.49
CA ASN A 287 -5.51 -4.32 3.57
C ASN A 287 -6.93 -4.64 3.06
N SER A 288 -7.45 -3.86 2.11
CA SER A 288 -8.78 -4.11 1.53
C SER A 288 -8.81 -5.45 0.78
N PHE A 289 -7.72 -5.81 0.10
CA PHE A 289 -7.55 -7.10 -0.56
C PHE A 289 -7.67 -8.26 0.45
N ASN A 290 -6.90 -8.20 1.55
CA ASN A 290 -6.93 -9.18 2.62
C ASN A 290 -8.29 -9.25 3.32
N GLU A 291 -8.94 -8.12 3.60
CA GLU A 291 -10.28 -8.08 4.22
C GLU A 291 -11.34 -8.75 3.33
N CYS A 292 -11.32 -8.50 2.02
CA CYS A 292 -12.23 -9.16 1.09
C CYS A 292 -12.05 -10.67 1.10
N LEU A 293 -10.80 -11.15 1.05
CA LEU A 293 -10.50 -12.58 1.11
C LEU A 293 -10.91 -13.21 2.45
N TYR A 294 -10.61 -12.55 3.56
CA TYR A 294 -10.96 -13.01 4.91
C TYR A 294 -12.48 -13.20 5.08
N PHE A 295 -13.29 -12.25 4.60
CA PHE A 295 -14.74 -12.33 4.67
C PHE A 295 -15.39 -13.09 3.50
N GLY A 296 -14.58 -13.65 2.58
CA GLY A 296 -15.06 -14.39 1.41
C GLY A 296 -15.89 -13.54 0.45
N LYS A 297 -15.54 -12.26 0.28
CA LYS A 297 -16.29 -11.29 -0.53
C LYS A 297 -15.65 -11.14 -1.91
N PRO A 298 -16.44 -11.22 -3.00
CA PRO A 298 -15.93 -10.94 -4.32
C PRO A 298 -15.55 -9.46 -4.43
N ALA A 299 -14.37 -9.20 -4.98
CA ALA A 299 -13.84 -7.86 -5.19
C ALA A 299 -13.64 -7.58 -6.69
N LEU A 300 -14.08 -6.40 -7.13
CA LEU A 300 -13.60 -5.78 -8.36
C LEU A 300 -12.47 -4.82 -7.98
N ILE A 301 -11.25 -5.21 -8.32
CA ILE A 301 -10.06 -4.41 -8.03
C ILE A 301 -9.84 -3.45 -9.20
N MET A 302 -9.83 -2.16 -8.90
CA MET A 302 -9.55 -1.08 -9.84
C MET A 302 -8.26 -0.39 -9.40
N PRO A 303 -7.09 -0.97 -9.72
CA PRO A 303 -5.83 -0.54 -9.14
C PRO A 303 -5.46 0.87 -9.62
N TYR A 304 -4.97 1.68 -8.69
CA TYR A 304 -4.46 3.02 -9.00
C TYR A 304 -2.95 3.04 -9.15
N VAL A 305 -2.26 2.59 -8.10
CA VAL A 305 -0.82 2.79 -7.97
C VAL A 305 -0.20 1.72 -7.08
N TRP A 306 1.12 1.69 -7.13
CA TRP A 306 1.96 0.91 -6.22
C TRP A 306 1.61 -0.58 -6.27
N ASP A 307 1.60 -1.26 -5.11
CA ASP A 307 1.31 -2.69 -4.97
C ASP A 307 -0.15 -3.04 -5.27
N GLY A 308 -1.03 -2.03 -5.35
CA GLY A 308 -2.42 -2.22 -5.79
C GLY A 308 -2.51 -2.88 -7.17
N HIS A 309 -1.54 -2.60 -8.05
CA HIS A 309 -1.41 -3.24 -9.36
C HIS A 309 -1.08 -4.73 -9.27
N ASP A 310 -0.28 -5.13 -8.28
CA ASP A 310 0.13 -6.53 -8.09
C ASP A 310 -0.96 -7.37 -7.42
N ASN A 311 -1.82 -6.74 -6.62
CA ASN A 311 -2.96 -7.39 -5.96
C ASN A 311 -4.16 -7.60 -6.89
N ALA A 312 -4.22 -6.91 -8.03
CA ALA A 312 -5.32 -6.95 -9.00
C ALA A 312 -5.20 -8.11 -10.00
#